data_AF-A0AAX2SC00-F1
#
_entry.id   AF-A0AAX2SC00-F1
#
_cell.length_a   1.000
_cell.length_b   1.000
_cell.length_c   1.000
_cell.angle_alpha   90.00
_cell.angle_beta   90.00
_cell.angle_gamma   90.00
#
_symmetry.space_group_name_H-M   'P 1'
#
loop_
_entity.id
_entity.type
_entity.pdbx_description
1 polymer ?
#
loop_
_entity_poly.entity_id
_entity_poly.type
_entity_poly.pdbx_seq_one_letter_code
_entity_poly.pdbx_strand_id
1 'polypeptide(L)'
;MNTPYGPAVDGPFASKEDFYAAYPEMAQGWDWEGHPGTAPLGSDAWGATGESGHSEDEEWLLTLCHPRNSAMNANPGGVLTAFKRSTGEIFVLNKDIDWPSVEAKYL
;
A
#
# COMPACT_ATOMS: atom_id res chain seq x y z
N MET A 1 7.00 7.68 12.41
CA MET A 1 7.65 8.39 11.28
C MET A 1 6.55 8.99 10.42
N ASN A 2 6.80 10.14 9.76
CA ASN A 2 5.76 10.82 8.98
C ASN A 2 5.86 10.47 7.49
N THR A 3 4.72 10.21 6.86
CA THR A 3 4.55 10.09 5.41
C THR A 3 3.69 11.26 4.92
N PRO A 4 3.60 11.52 3.60
CA PRO A 4 2.67 12.52 3.05
C PRO A 4 1.19 12.26 3.42
N TYR A 5 0.84 11.00 3.74
CA TYR A 5 -0.52 10.58 4.09
C TYR A 5 -0.76 10.50 5.61
N GLY A 6 0.18 11.01 6.42
CA GLY A 6 0.11 11.02 7.88
C GLY A 6 1.13 10.10 8.56
N PRO A 7 1.02 9.94 9.89
CA PRO A 7 1.98 9.16 10.67
C PRO A 7 1.83 7.66 10.40
N ALA A 8 2.96 7.00 10.14
CA ALA A 8 3.01 5.54 10.08
C ALA A 8 2.79 4.93 11.46
N VAL A 9 1.96 3.89 11.52
CA VAL A 9 1.70 3.07 12.73
C VAL A 9 2.64 1.86 12.81
N ASP A 10 3.36 1.54 11.73
CA ASP A 10 4.38 0.50 11.66
C ASP A 10 5.39 0.75 10.53
N GLY A 11 6.54 0.07 10.58
CA GLY A 11 7.64 0.21 9.62
C GLY A 11 8.60 1.40 9.91
N PRO A 12 9.48 1.75 8.95
CA PRO A 12 9.55 1.23 7.58
C PRO A 12 10.04 -0.21 7.51
N PHE A 13 9.45 -0.97 6.60
CA PHE A 13 10.02 -2.23 6.10
C PHE A 13 10.92 -1.90 4.91
N ALA A 14 12.12 -2.48 4.86
CA ALA A 14 13.10 -2.15 3.82
C ALA A 14 12.78 -2.81 2.47
N SER A 15 11.89 -3.81 2.46
CA SER A 15 11.55 -4.61 1.29
C SER A 15 10.13 -5.17 1.39
N LYS A 16 9.60 -5.65 0.25
CA LYS A 16 8.32 -6.39 0.23
C LYS A 16 8.42 -7.71 1.00
N GLU A 17 9.58 -8.35 0.96
CA GLU A 17 9.88 -9.58 1.68
C GLU A 17 9.72 -9.36 3.19
N ASP A 18 10.30 -8.27 3.73
CA ASP A 18 10.20 -7.91 5.15
C ASP A 18 8.74 -7.59 5.53
N PHE A 19 8.03 -6.86 4.65
CA PHE A 19 6.63 -6.55 4.85
C PHE A 19 5.75 -7.80 4.87
N TYR A 20 5.89 -8.71 3.90
CA TYR A 20 5.12 -9.93 3.84
C TYR A 20 5.53 -10.98 4.89
N ALA A 21 6.75 -10.92 5.43
CA ALA A 21 7.10 -11.68 6.61
C ALA A 21 6.32 -11.22 7.85
N ALA A 22 6.04 -9.92 7.97
CA ALA A 22 5.25 -9.34 9.06
C ALA A 22 3.72 -9.46 8.84
N TYR A 23 3.28 -9.43 7.57
CA TYR A 23 1.86 -9.48 7.16
C TYR A 23 1.63 -10.60 6.11
N PRO A 24 1.84 -11.88 6.47
CA PRO A 24 1.83 -12.99 5.51
C PRO A 24 0.48 -13.22 4.84
N GLU A 25 -0.62 -12.86 5.49
CA GLU A 25 -1.96 -12.92 4.91
C GLU A 25 -2.10 -12.03 3.66
N MET A 26 -1.43 -10.88 3.62
CA MET A 26 -1.50 -9.92 2.51
C MET A 26 -0.83 -10.47 1.24
N ALA A 27 0.10 -11.41 1.38
CA ALA A 27 0.77 -12.08 0.26
C ALA A 27 -0.09 -13.18 -0.40
N GLN A 28 -1.17 -13.64 0.26
CA GLN A 28 -1.88 -14.84 -0.17
C GLN A 28 -2.47 -14.72 -1.59
N GLY A 29 -2.15 -15.71 -2.43
CA GLY A 29 -2.62 -15.82 -3.81
C GLY A 29 -1.90 -14.92 -4.80
N TRP A 30 -1.05 -14.00 -4.35
CA TRP A 30 -0.19 -13.21 -5.22
C TRP A 30 1.09 -13.97 -5.57
N ASP A 31 1.57 -13.81 -6.81
CA ASP A 31 2.90 -14.24 -7.22
C ASP A 31 3.91 -13.10 -7.00
N TRP A 32 4.03 -12.64 -5.76
CA TRP A 32 4.80 -11.43 -5.46
C TRP A 32 6.31 -11.64 -5.61
N GLU A 33 6.80 -12.87 -5.40
CA GLU A 33 8.20 -13.27 -5.56
C GLU A 33 8.64 -13.22 -7.03
N GLY A 34 7.74 -13.52 -7.98
CA GLY A 34 7.96 -13.38 -9.42
C GLY A 34 8.01 -11.93 -9.92
N HIS A 35 7.70 -10.96 -9.05
CA HIS A 35 7.68 -9.53 -9.36
C HIS A 35 8.66 -8.74 -8.46
N PRO A 36 9.99 -8.97 -8.57
CA PRO A 36 10.97 -8.23 -7.79
C PRO A 36 10.99 -6.74 -8.20
N GLY A 37 10.86 -5.83 -7.24
CA GLY A 37 11.00 -4.38 -7.49
C GLY A 37 9.72 -3.58 -7.76
N THR A 38 8.68 -3.77 -6.96
CA THR A 38 7.47 -2.91 -6.99
C THR A 38 6.99 -2.63 -5.57
N ALA A 39 6.03 -1.71 -5.43
CA ALA A 39 5.25 -1.56 -4.20
C ALA A 39 4.58 -2.90 -3.81
N PRO A 40 4.22 -3.09 -2.52
CA PRO A 40 3.34 -4.18 -2.10
C PRO A 40 2.13 -4.33 -3.03
N LEU A 41 1.72 -5.57 -3.29
CA LEU A 41 0.58 -5.87 -4.13
C LEU A 41 -0.74 -5.63 -3.39
N GLY A 42 -1.67 -5.03 -4.11
CA GLY A 42 -2.97 -4.63 -3.60
C GLY A 42 -3.69 -3.72 -4.58
N SER A 43 -4.57 -2.88 -4.05
CA SER A 43 -5.29 -1.86 -4.80
C SER A 43 -4.66 -0.50 -4.54
N ASP A 44 -4.18 0.15 -5.59
CA ASP A 44 -3.53 1.46 -5.52
C ASP A 44 -4.58 2.58 -5.45
N ALA A 45 -4.47 3.44 -4.45
CA ALA A 45 -5.36 4.58 -4.23
C ALA A 45 -4.89 5.78 -5.07
N TRP A 46 -5.12 5.69 -6.38
CA TRP A 46 -4.82 6.76 -7.35
C TRP A 46 -5.70 7.98 -7.08
N GLY A 47 -5.08 9.14 -6.85
CA GLY A 47 -5.78 10.39 -6.50
C GLY A 47 -5.56 10.86 -5.06
N ALA A 48 -4.80 10.11 -4.25
CA ALA A 48 -4.58 10.44 -2.83
C ALA A 48 -3.73 11.69 -2.56
N THR A 49 -3.30 12.33 -3.64
CA THR A 49 -2.82 13.69 -3.68
C THR A 49 -3.72 14.39 -4.67
N GLY A 50 -4.72 15.11 -4.16
CA GLY A 50 -5.70 15.82 -4.98
C GLY A 50 -5.03 16.87 -5.86
N GLU A 51 -4.61 16.48 -7.06
CA GLU A 51 -4.54 17.30 -8.26
C GLU A 51 -4.20 16.37 -9.43
N SER A 52 -5.11 16.31 -10.39
CA SER A 52 -4.96 15.60 -11.65
C SER A 52 -3.79 16.18 -12.43
N GLY A 53 -2.64 15.51 -12.44
CA GLY A 53 -1.55 15.91 -13.33
C GLY A 53 -0.23 15.29 -12.93
N HIS A 54 0.27 14.40 -13.78
CA HIS A 54 1.65 13.91 -13.73
C HIS A 54 2.65 15.06 -13.57
N SER A 55 3.37 15.12 -12.46
CA SER A 55 4.63 15.87 -12.36
C SER A 55 5.39 15.45 -11.12
N GLU A 56 6.52 14.77 -11.25
CA GLU A 56 7.61 14.58 -10.25
C GLU A 56 7.26 14.12 -8.80
N ASP A 57 5.98 14.04 -8.46
CA ASP A 57 5.30 13.76 -7.18
C ASP A 57 4.98 12.26 -7.01
N GLU A 58 5.42 11.41 -7.95
CA GLU A 58 5.20 9.95 -7.89
C GLU A 58 6.14 9.24 -6.88
N GLU A 59 6.92 9.97 -6.05
CA GLU A 59 7.82 9.35 -5.06
C GLU A 59 7.08 8.40 -4.10
N TRP A 60 5.80 8.67 -3.83
CA TRP A 60 4.99 7.91 -2.91
C TRP A 60 3.82 7.24 -3.62
N LEU A 61 3.53 6.00 -3.24
CA LEU A 61 2.36 5.27 -3.66
C LEU A 61 1.56 4.82 -2.44
N LEU A 62 0.26 5.11 -2.43
CA LEU A 62 -0.66 4.62 -1.42
C LEU A 62 -1.34 3.35 -1.94
N THR A 63 -1.15 2.23 -1.24
CA THR A 63 -1.68 0.93 -1.66
C THR A 63 -2.40 0.25 -0.49
N LEU A 64 -3.65 -0.14 -0.71
CA LEU A 64 -4.35 -1.08 0.17
C LEU A 64 -3.91 -2.50 -0.19
N CYS A 65 -3.00 -3.05 0.61
CA CYS A 65 -2.57 -4.43 0.50
C CYS A 65 -3.69 -5.34 0.98
N HIS A 66 -3.99 -6.39 0.22
CA HIS A 66 -5.00 -7.39 0.57
C HIS A 66 -4.67 -8.70 -0.17
N PRO A 67 -5.18 -9.86 0.29
CA PRO A 67 -5.05 -11.12 -0.44
C PRO A 67 -5.60 -11.01 -1.88
N ARG A 68 -5.08 -11.81 -2.82
CA ARG A 68 -5.49 -11.73 -4.24
C ARG A 68 -6.96 -12.06 -4.45
N ASN A 69 -7.51 -13.01 -3.71
CA ASN A 69 -8.94 -13.36 -3.80
C ASN A 69 -9.85 -12.18 -3.40
N SER A 70 -9.39 -11.30 -2.50
CA SER A 70 -10.10 -10.08 -2.12
C SER A 70 -10.15 -9.03 -3.22
N ALA A 71 -9.26 -9.08 -4.22
CA ALA A 71 -9.27 -8.15 -5.36
C ALA A 71 -10.58 -8.21 -6.18
N MET A 72 -11.30 -9.34 -6.10
CA MET A 72 -12.58 -9.54 -6.79
C MET A 72 -13.78 -9.05 -5.96
N ASN A 73 -13.56 -8.67 -4.70
CA ASN A 73 -14.60 -8.11 -3.84
C ASN A 73 -14.75 -6.63 -4.16
N ALA A 74 -15.99 -6.12 -4.11
CA ALA A 74 -16.25 -4.70 -4.33
C ALA A 74 -15.56 -3.80 -3.30
N ASN A 75 -15.34 -4.30 -2.08
CA ASN A 75 -14.73 -3.58 -0.97
C ASN A 75 -13.65 -4.48 -0.33
N PRO A 76 -12.44 -4.57 -0.91
CA PRO A 76 -11.35 -5.30 -0.28
C PRO A 76 -10.99 -4.64 1.06
N GLY A 77 -10.58 -5.45 2.03
CA GLY A 77 -10.01 -5.00 3.30
C GLY A 77 -8.60 -5.54 3.48
N GLY A 78 -7.77 -4.79 4.20
CA GLY A 78 -6.41 -5.20 4.52
C GLY A 78 -5.55 -4.07 5.08
N VAL A 79 -4.27 -4.07 4.73
CA VAL A 79 -3.25 -3.20 5.29
C VAL A 79 -2.98 -2.03 4.35
N LEU A 80 -3.24 -0.81 4.80
CA LEU A 80 -2.94 0.40 4.02
C LEU A 80 -1.47 0.79 4.21
N THR A 81 -0.77 0.92 3.10
CA THR A 81 0.66 1.21 3.07
C THR A 81 0.98 2.43 2.23
N ALA A 82 2.00 3.18 2.65
CA ALA A 82 2.69 4.16 1.82
C ALA A 82 4.04 3.59 1.40
N PHE A 83 4.26 3.44 0.10
CA PHE A 83 5.49 2.96 -0.48
C PHE A 83 6.33 4.13 -1.02
N LYS A 84 7.58 4.24 -0.58
CA LYS A 84 8.52 5.26 -1.04
C LYS A 84 9.39 4.70 -2.17
N ARG A 85 9.08 5.04 -3.42
CA ARG A 85 9.70 4.49 -4.62
C ARG A 85 11.22 4.62 -4.67
N SER A 86 11.75 5.76 -4.20
CA SER A 86 13.17 6.08 -4.24
C SER A 86 14.03 5.15 -3.35
N THR A 87 13.42 4.57 -2.30
CA THR A 87 14.12 3.77 -1.30
C THR A 87 13.64 2.32 -1.25
N GLY A 88 12.43 2.04 -1.76
CA GLY A 88 11.77 0.76 -1.58
C GLY A 88 11.09 0.59 -0.22
N GLU A 89 11.16 1.59 0.66
CA GLU A 89 10.60 1.51 2.01
C GLU A 89 9.07 1.47 1.99
N ILE A 90 8.51 0.64 2.87
CA ILE A 90 7.07 0.47 3.05
C ILE A 90 6.69 0.89 4.46
N PHE A 91 5.76 1.83 4.55
CA PHE A 91 5.25 2.37 5.82
C PHE A 91 3.79 1.96 5.98
N VAL A 92 3.40 1.42 7.12
CA VAL A 92 2.01 1.03 7.38
C VAL A 92 1.27 2.21 7.98
N LEU A 93 0.15 2.62 7.37
CA LEU A 93 -0.71 3.71 7.84
C LEU A 93 -1.91 3.19 8.63
N ASN A 94 -2.43 2.02 8.25
CA ASN A 94 -3.47 1.31 8.97
C ASN A 94 -3.31 -0.20 8.77
N LYS A 95 -3.47 -0.98 9.84
CA LYS A 95 -3.34 -2.45 9.82
C LYS A 95 -4.63 -3.17 9.39
N ASP A 96 -5.78 -2.49 9.46
CA ASP A 96 -7.07 -3.03 9.06
C ASP A 96 -7.99 -1.89 8.60
N ILE A 97 -8.24 -1.80 7.30
CA ILE A 97 -9.13 -0.81 6.68
C ILE A 97 -9.74 -1.40 5.40
N ASP A 98 -10.97 -1.00 5.10
CA ASP A 98 -11.65 -1.34 3.85
C ASP A 98 -11.49 -0.24 2.79
N TRP A 99 -11.67 -0.60 1.53
CA TRP A 99 -11.54 0.34 0.42
C TRP A 99 -12.43 1.60 0.55
N PRO A 100 -13.73 1.50 0.92
CA PRO A 100 -14.56 2.69 1.13
C PRO A 100 -14.00 3.66 2.20
N SER A 101 -13.39 3.15 3.27
CA SER A 101 -12.75 3.99 4.28
C SER A 101 -11.42 4.59 3.79
N VAL A 102 -10.71 3.89 2.89
CA VAL A 102 -9.55 4.46 2.20
C VAL A 102 -10.00 5.62 1.32
N GLU A 103 -11.01 5.43 0.49
CA GLU A 103 -11.59 6.47 -0.36
C GLU A 103 -12.02 7.69 0.46
N ALA A 104 -12.87 7.50 1.48
CA ALA A 104 -13.41 8.61 2.25
C ALA A 104 -12.36 9.46 3.00
N LYS A 105 -11.19 8.91 3.28
CA LYS A 105 -10.16 9.56 4.10
C LYS A 105 -8.97 10.07 3.28
N TYR A 106 -8.66 9.42 2.16
CA TYR A 106 -7.44 9.68 1.42
C TYR A 106 -7.67 10.09 -0.04
N LEU A 107 -8.87 9.93 -0.60
CA LEU A 107 -9.22 10.25 -2.00
C LEU A 107 -10.33 11.31 -2.08
#